data_AF-A0A1V5HIP3-F1
#
_entry.id   AF-A0A1V5HIP3-F1
#
_cell.length_a   1.000
_cell.length_b   1.000
_cell.length_c   1.000
_cell.angle_alpha   90.00
_cell.angle_beta   90.00
_cell.angle_gamma   90.00
#
_symmetry.space_group_name_H-M   'P 1'
#
loop_
_entity.id
_entity.type
_entity.pdbx_description
1 polymer ?
#
loop_
_entity_poly.entity_id
_entity_poly.type
_entity_poly.pdbx_seq_one_letter_code
_entity_poly.pdbx_strand_id
1 'polypeptide(L)'
;MNKQEFKQKTQEILDQLDARIDEMKQGVANIAEDAKEEYAEQIEKLKGLKDELSEKLGKFDDVVENRWDVVKESATSFFSKVGEAWKEDFERVKQAFKKDAETPKEETTDINKDKQI
;
A
#
# COMPACT_ATOMS: atom_id res chain seq x y z
N MET A 1 6.21 -17.92 -16.94
CA MET A 1 4.89 -17.29 -16.72
C MET A 1 4.01 -17.54 -17.93
N ASN A 2 3.30 -18.66 -17.90
CA ASN A 2 2.16 -18.91 -18.76
C ASN A 2 0.92 -18.13 -18.24
N LYS A 3 -0.18 -18.17 -19.00
CA LYS A 3 -1.43 -17.46 -18.66
C LYS A 3 -2.03 -17.88 -17.32
N GLN A 4 -1.93 -19.17 -16.99
CA GLN A 4 -2.48 -19.71 -15.74
C GLN A 4 -1.67 -19.24 -14.52
N GLU A 5 -0.34 -19.30 -14.60
CA GLU A 5 0.58 -18.72 -13.59
C GLU A 5 0.31 -17.23 -13.42
N PHE A 6 0.00 -16.53 -14.52
CA PHE A 6 -0.36 -15.12 -14.45
C PHE A 6 -1.66 -14.89 -13.71
N LYS A 7 -2.70 -15.63 -14.05
CA LYS A 7 -3.98 -15.52 -13.37
C LYS A 7 -3.84 -15.79 -11.88
N GLN A 8 -3.14 -16.84 -11.51
CA GLN A 8 -2.86 -17.17 -10.10
C GLN A 8 -2.10 -16.04 -9.40
N LYS A 9 -1.01 -15.56 -9.99
CA LYS A 9 -0.21 -14.48 -9.39
C LYS A 9 -0.99 -13.16 -9.29
N THR A 10 -1.85 -12.86 -10.26
CA THR A 10 -2.73 -11.70 -10.20
C THR A 10 -3.72 -11.82 -9.06
N GLN A 11 -4.35 -12.99 -8.94
CA GLN A 11 -5.31 -13.27 -7.88
C GLN A 11 -4.65 -13.16 -6.51
N GLU A 12 -3.46 -13.73 -6.36
CA GLU A 12 -2.68 -13.64 -5.12
C GLU A 12 -2.36 -12.18 -4.75
N ILE A 13 -2.04 -11.34 -5.74
CA ILE A 13 -1.80 -9.90 -5.51
C ILE A 13 -3.10 -9.16 -5.16
N LEU A 14 -4.24 -9.51 -5.77
CA LEU A 14 -5.55 -8.95 -5.40
C LEU A 14 -5.91 -9.30 -3.96
N ASP A 15 -5.72 -10.56 -3.56
CA ASP A 15 -5.99 -11.04 -2.22
C ASP A 15 -5.07 -10.36 -1.19
N GLN A 16 -3.78 -10.19 -1.53
CA GLN A 16 -2.84 -9.42 -0.72
C GLN A 16 -3.25 -7.96 -0.60
N LEU A 17 -3.74 -7.33 -1.67
CA LEU A 17 -4.23 -5.96 -1.63
C LEU A 17 -5.43 -5.83 -0.69
N ASP A 18 -6.39 -6.75 -0.76
CA ASP A 18 -7.56 -6.75 0.12
C ASP A 18 -7.17 -6.91 1.58
N ALA A 19 -6.33 -7.91 1.89
CA ALA A 19 -5.85 -8.12 3.25
C ALA A 19 -5.16 -6.86 3.82
N ARG A 20 -4.43 -6.13 2.97
CA ARG A 20 -3.72 -4.91 3.36
C ARG A 20 -4.63 -3.72 3.56
N ILE A 21 -5.57 -3.52 2.65
CA ILE A 21 -6.62 -2.52 2.76
C ILE A 21 -7.34 -2.71 4.09
N ASP A 22 -7.66 -3.96 4.46
CA ASP A 22 -8.31 -4.24 5.74
C ASP A 22 -7.38 -4.04 6.95
N GLU A 23 -6.11 -4.42 6.88
CA GLU A 23 -5.12 -4.13 7.93
C GLU A 23 -5.00 -2.62 8.20
N MET A 24 -4.93 -1.79 7.16
CA MET A 24 -4.85 -0.33 7.31
C MET A 24 -6.15 0.26 7.85
N LYS A 25 -7.32 -0.23 7.40
CA LYS A 25 -8.61 0.20 7.96
C LYS A 25 -8.72 -0.13 9.45
N GLN A 26 -8.21 -1.28 9.88
CA GLN A 26 -8.18 -1.66 11.30
C GLN A 26 -7.18 -0.80 12.08
N GLY A 27 -6.03 -0.51 11.48
CA GLY A 27 -5.00 0.38 12.03
C GLY A 27 -5.48 1.84 12.18
N VAL A 28 -6.35 2.31 11.28
CA VAL A 28 -6.95 3.66 11.29
C VAL A 28 -7.65 3.99 12.61
N ALA A 29 -8.20 3.00 13.29
CA ALA A 29 -8.86 3.20 14.59
C ALA A 29 -7.87 3.60 15.70
N ASN A 30 -6.57 3.29 15.54
CA ASN A 30 -5.53 3.46 16.55
C ASN A 30 -4.54 4.60 16.25
N ILE A 31 -4.71 5.34 15.15
CA ILE A 31 -3.83 6.45 14.74
C ILE A 31 -4.47 7.83 14.98
N ALA A 32 -3.61 8.84 15.09
CA ALA A 32 -4.00 10.25 15.24
C ALA A 32 -4.85 10.74 14.05
N GLU A 33 -5.77 11.69 14.29
CA GLU A 33 -6.69 12.19 13.24
C GLU A 33 -5.96 12.78 12.03
N ASP A 34 -4.85 13.47 12.27
CA ASP A 34 -3.95 14.02 11.25
C ASP A 34 -3.32 12.94 10.36
N ALA A 35 -3.08 11.74 10.88
CA ALA A 35 -2.61 10.60 10.11
C ALA A 35 -3.75 9.85 9.39
N LYS A 36 -5.02 10.00 9.82
CA LYS A 36 -6.16 9.31 9.19
C LYS A 36 -6.39 9.76 7.76
N GLU A 37 -6.14 11.04 7.46
CA GLU A 37 -6.32 11.58 6.11
C GLU A 37 -5.29 10.97 5.13
N GLU A 38 -4.00 10.95 5.49
CA GLU A 38 -2.95 10.26 4.71
C GLU A 38 -3.24 8.76 4.57
N TYR A 39 -3.84 8.12 5.59
CA TYR A 39 -4.27 6.72 5.50
C TYR A 39 -5.43 6.51 4.53
N ALA A 40 -6.42 7.39 4.57
CA ALA A 40 -7.56 7.33 3.66
C ALA A 40 -7.11 7.47 2.20
N GLU A 41 -6.20 8.41 1.91
CA GLU A 41 -5.64 8.58 0.57
C GLU A 41 -4.88 7.32 0.09
N GLN A 42 -4.10 6.69 0.98
CA GLN A 42 -3.38 5.46 0.64
C GLN A 42 -4.33 4.28 0.42
N ILE A 43 -5.38 4.15 1.23
CA ILE A 43 -6.43 3.14 1.02
C ILE A 43 -7.10 3.32 -0.35
N GLU A 44 -7.42 4.56 -0.73
CA GLU A 44 -8.02 4.86 -2.04
C GLU A 44 -7.07 4.56 -3.21
N LYS A 45 -5.78 4.91 -3.10
CA LYS A 45 -4.77 4.52 -4.09
C LYS A 45 -4.71 3.01 -4.28
N LEU A 46 -4.73 2.26 -3.18
CA LEU A 46 -4.68 0.80 -3.22
C LEU A 46 -5.94 0.19 -3.82
N LYS A 47 -7.12 0.72 -3.52
CA LYS A 47 -8.34 0.31 -4.22
C LYS A 47 -8.25 0.60 -5.72
N GLY A 48 -7.75 1.76 -6.12
CA GLY A 48 -7.55 2.10 -7.53
C GLY A 48 -6.64 1.09 -8.24
N LEU A 49 -5.51 0.74 -7.61
CA LEU A 49 -4.60 -0.30 -8.12
C LEU A 49 -5.29 -1.67 -8.21
N LYS A 50 -6.09 -2.05 -7.21
CA LYS A 50 -6.88 -3.30 -7.22
C LYS A 50 -7.81 -3.34 -8.43
N ASP A 51 -8.57 -2.27 -8.64
CA ASP A 51 -9.56 -2.18 -9.71
C ASP A 51 -8.88 -2.22 -11.08
N GLU A 52 -7.78 -1.48 -11.27
CA GLU A 52 -6.99 -1.55 -12.50
C GLU A 52 -6.43 -2.95 -12.78
N LEU A 53 -5.94 -3.64 -11.74
CA LEU A 53 -5.37 -4.98 -11.84
C LEU A 53 -6.46 -6.01 -12.16
N SER A 54 -7.64 -5.88 -11.55
CA SER A 54 -8.81 -6.72 -11.82
C SER A 54 -9.34 -6.52 -13.25
N GLU A 55 -9.42 -5.27 -13.72
CA GLU A 55 -9.83 -4.96 -15.09
C GLU A 55 -8.84 -5.52 -16.13
N LYS A 56 -7.53 -5.34 -15.88
CA LYS A 56 -6.48 -5.91 -16.74
C LYS A 56 -6.52 -7.43 -16.74
N LEU A 57 -6.78 -8.08 -15.60
CA LEU A 57 -6.94 -9.52 -15.52
C LEU A 57 -8.06 -10.02 -16.44
N GLY A 58 -9.22 -9.36 -16.40
CA GLY A 58 -10.34 -9.68 -17.29
C GLY A 58 -9.95 -9.57 -18.76
N LYS A 59 -9.28 -8.47 -19.13
CA LYS A 59 -8.76 -8.26 -20.51
C LYS A 59 -7.76 -9.35 -20.93
N PHE A 60 -6.93 -9.84 -20.00
CA PHE A 60 -5.95 -10.89 -20.28
C PHE A 60 -6.55 -12.29 -20.31
N ASP A 61 -7.68 -12.53 -19.61
CA ASP A 61 -8.41 -13.80 -19.65
C ASP A 61 -9.02 -14.06 -21.04
N ASP A 62 -9.32 -13.02 -21.81
CA ASP A 62 -9.76 -13.12 -23.20
C ASP A 62 -8.61 -13.27 -24.22
N VAL A 63 -7.35 -13.09 -23.81
CA VAL A 63 -6.21 -13.22 -24.73
C VAL A 63 -5.95 -14.69 -25.06
N VAL A 64 -5.93 -15.00 -26.36
CA VAL A 64 -5.53 -16.30 -26.91
C VAL A 64 -4.04 -16.57 -26.66
N GLU A 65 -3.67 -17.82 -26.37
CA GLU A 65 -2.28 -18.21 -26.02
C GLU A 65 -1.22 -17.72 -27.03
N ASN A 66 -1.53 -17.70 -28.32
CA ASN A 66 -0.60 -17.24 -29.36
C ASN A 66 -0.23 -15.75 -29.24
N ARG A 67 -1.02 -14.94 -28.54
CA ARG A 67 -0.76 -13.52 -28.28
C ARG A 67 -0.24 -13.26 -26.86
N TRP A 68 -0.11 -14.33 -26.06
CA TRP A 68 0.29 -14.26 -24.67
C TRP A 68 1.68 -13.66 -24.48
N ASP A 69 2.68 -14.05 -25.29
CA ASP A 69 4.05 -13.55 -25.11
C ASP A 69 4.16 -12.03 -25.23
N VAL A 70 3.39 -11.42 -26.12
CA VAL A 70 3.33 -9.95 -26.28
C VAL A 70 2.68 -9.29 -25.06
N VAL A 71 1.66 -9.92 -24.52
CA VAL A 71 0.89 -9.40 -23.39
C VAL A 71 1.63 -9.59 -22.07
N LYS A 72 2.37 -10.69 -21.89
CA LYS A 72 3.08 -11.00 -20.65
C LYS A 72 4.10 -9.92 -20.32
N GLU A 73 4.75 -9.32 -21.31
CA GLU A 73 5.71 -8.22 -21.11
C GLU A 73 5.02 -7.00 -20.49
N SER A 74 3.88 -6.58 -21.08
CA SER A 74 3.06 -5.48 -20.57
C SER A 74 2.55 -5.77 -19.16
N ALA A 75 2.13 -7.02 -18.93
CA ALA A 75 1.54 -7.44 -17.68
C ALA A 75 2.59 -7.60 -16.56
N THR A 76 3.80 -8.05 -16.90
CA THR A 76 4.96 -8.07 -15.98
C THR A 76 5.36 -6.66 -15.56
N SER A 77 5.43 -5.72 -16.51
CA SER A 77 5.71 -4.31 -16.20
C SER A 77 4.65 -3.69 -15.29
N PHE A 78 3.37 -4.03 -15.51
CA PHE A 78 2.29 -3.57 -14.64
C PHE A 78 2.43 -4.11 -13.21
N PHE A 79 2.73 -5.40 -13.07
CA PHE A 79 3.00 -5.98 -11.74
C PHE A 79 4.20 -5.38 -11.04
N SER A 80 5.28 -5.09 -11.76
CA SER A 80 6.43 -4.39 -11.18
C SER A 80 6.00 -3.03 -10.63
N LYS A 81 5.22 -2.25 -11.39
CA LYS A 81 4.71 -0.95 -10.92
C LYS A 81 3.83 -1.07 -9.68
N VAL A 82 2.91 -2.04 -9.67
CA VAL A 82 2.04 -2.29 -8.51
C VAL A 82 2.89 -2.68 -7.30
N GLY A 83 3.87 -3.58 -7.49
CA GLY A 83 4.79 -3.99 -6.43
C GLY A 83 5.68 -2.86 -5.91
N GLU A 84 6.16 -1.97 -6.79
CA GLU A 84 6.96 -0.79 -6.42
C GLU A 84 6.13 0.25 -5.66
N ALA A 85 4.94 0.60 -6.16
CA ALA A 85 4.02 1.51 -5.48
C ALA A 85 3.66 0.97 -4.09
N TRP A 86 3.43 -0.33 -3.99
CA TRP A 86 3.14 -0.98 -2.70
C TRP A 86 4.32 -0.97 -1.74
N LYS A 87 5.54 -1.12 -2.24
CA LYS A 87 6.74 -1.10 -1.41
C LYS A 87 7.00 0.29 -0.84
N GLU A 88 6.83 1.34 -1.64
CA GLU A 88 6.94 2.72 -1.18
C GLU A 88 5.82 3.10 -0.19
N ASP A 89 4.55 2.87 -0.55
CA ASP A 89 3.43 3.23 0.33
C ASP A 89 3.47 2.42 1.64
N PHE A 90 3.83 1.13 1.59
CA PHE A 90 3.95 0.33 2.81
C PHE A 90 5.09 0.78 3.72
N GLU A 91 6.28 1.07 3.18
CA GLU A 91 7.38 1.58 4.01
C GLU A 91 6.99 2.89 4.69
N ARG A 92 6.19 3.73 4.03
CA ARG A 92 5.69 4.98 4.58
C ARG A 92 4.65 4.77 5.69
N VAL A 93 3.64 3.93 5.46
CA VAL A 93 2.62 3.50 6.45
C VAL A 93 3.29 2.89 7.69
N LYS A 94 4.25 1.98 7.49
CA LYS A 94 4.97 1.30 8.57
C LYS A 94 5.87 2.24 9.35
N GLN A 95 6.49 3.20 8.67
CA GLN A 95 7.27 4.25 9.34
C GLN A 95 6.38 5.17 10.18
N ALA A 96 5.21 5.57 9.69
CA ALA A 96 4.25 6.35 10.48
C ALA A 96 3.84 5.61 11.76
N PHE A 97 3.49 4.31 11.66
CA PHE A 97 3.18 3.46 12.81
C PHE A 97 4.35 3.32 13.81
N LYS A 98 5.59 3.24 13.32
CA LYS A 98 6.78 3.14 14.20
C LYS A 98 7.12 4.46 14.87
N LYS A 99 6.93 5.58 14.18
CA LYS A 99 7.26 6.92 14.70
C LYS A 99 6.37 7.29 15.89
N ASP A 100 5.13 6.82 15.92
CA ASP A 100 4.23 6.96 17.07
C ASP A 100 4.55 5.97 18.21
N ALA A 101 5.18 4.83 17.94
CA ALA A 101 5.63 3.88 18.96
C ALA A 101 6.96 4.27 19.63
N GLU A 102 7.78 5.12 18.99
CA GLU A 102 9.11 5.54 19.46
C GLU A 102 9.21 7.05 19.73
N THR A 103 8.18 7.66 20.33
CA THR A 103 8.37 8.93 21.06
C THR A 103 8.39 8.70 22.57
N PRO A 104 9.56 8.39 23.17
CA PRO A 104 9.84 8.85 24.51
C PRO A 104 9.75 10.37 24.50
N LYS A 105 8.88 10.89 25.37
CA LYS A 105 8.74 12.29 25.73
C LYS A 105 10.12 12.96 25.88
N GLU A 106 10.41 13.95 25.06
CA GLU A 106 11.23 15.09 25.50
C GLU A 106 10.35 16.34 25.42
N GLU A 107 9.45 16.43 26.39
CA GLU A 107 9.09 17.74 26.97
C GLU A 107 10.37 18.33 27.57
N THR A 108 11.09 19.15 26.81
CA THR A 108 11.94 20.18 27.41
C THR A 108 11.06 21.39 27.70
N THR A 109 10.21 21.25 28.73
CA THR A 109 9.73 22.41 29.49
C THR A 109 10.90 23.00 30.26
N ASP A 110 11.61 23.94 29.64
CA ASP A 110 12.42 24.90 30.38
C ASP A 110 11.59 26.18 30.56
N ILE A 111 10.75 26.16 31.61
CA ILE A 111 10.10 27.35 32.12
C ILE A 111 10.47 27.53 33.60
N ASN A 112 11.08 28.69 33.87
CA ASN A 112 11.33 29.34 35.17
C ASN A 112 12.60 28.92 35.92
N LYS A 113 13.44 29.84 36.41
CA LYS A 113 13.04 31.09 37.09
C LYS A 113 14.22 32.08 37.19
N ASP A 114 13.98 33.29 36.71
CA ASP A 114 14.54 34.51 37.30
C ASP A 114 14.05 34.62 38.77
N LYS A 115 14.97 34.70 39.73
CA LYS A 115 14.93 35.58 40.93
C LYS A 115 15.95 35.16 42.00
N GLN A 116 16.81 36.13 42.37
CA GLN A 116 17.17 36.59 43.74
C GLN A 116 17.41 35.49 44.80
N ILE A 117 18.53 35.43 45.54
CA ILE A 117 19.29 36.46 46.28
C ILE A 117 20.73 35.96 46.43
#